data_AF-A0A0S9MV29-F1
#
_entry.id   AF-A0A0S9MV29-F1
#
_cell.length_a   1.000
_cell.length_b   1.000
_cell.length_c   1.000
_cell.angle_alpha   90.00
_cell.angle_beta   90.00
_cell.angle_gamma   90.00
#
_symmetry.space_group_name_H-M   'P 1'
#
loop_
_entity.id
_entity.type
_entity.pdbx_description
1 polymer ?
#
loop_
_entity_poly.entity_id
_entity_poly.type
_entity_poly.pdbx_seq_one_letter_code
_entity_poly.pdbx_strand_id
1 'polypeptide(L)'
;MSQLNDLPLSSHTGGDQRRIAFVEAQWHSDIVHQARDAFLAEMERQGVPRERIDVLDVPGAFEIPLHAKRLAQSGRYAAVVCCALVVDGGIYRHEFVANTVVSRLMDLQLETGVPMLSAVLTPHHFHEHVEHRKYFHQHFAVKGTEAAHACVQTIAGLQRLDALLAA
;
A
#
# COMPACT_ATOMS: atom_id res chain seq x y z
N MET A 1 -19.54 35.86 -4.72
CA MET A 1 -18.37 35.95 -3.82
C MET A 1 -18.74 35.19 -2.55
N SER A 2 -18.44 33.89 -2.53
CA SER A 2 -18.69 32.99 -1.39
C SER A 2 -17.36 32.39 -0.98
N GLN A 3 -17.14 32.37 0.32
CA GLN A 3 -15.88 32.10 1.03
C GLN A 3 -15.30 30.75 0.64
N LEU A 4 -14.06 30.75 0.14
CA LEU A 4 -13.23 29.55 0.10
C LEU A 4 -12.70 29.30 1.51
N ASN A 5 -13.20 28.23 2.13
CA ASN A 5 -12.57 27.38 3.14
C ASN A 5 -11.23 27.89 3.71
N ASP A 6 -11.32 28.59 4.85
CA ASP A 6 -10.24 28.68 5.83
C ASP A 6 -10.05 27.30 6.48
N LEU A 7 -9.22 26.45 5.86
CA LEU A 7 -8.64 25.31 6.57
C LEU A 7 -7.43 25.81 7.36
N PRO A 8 -7.34 25.54 8.67
CA PRO A 8 -6.21 25.98 9.47
C PRO A 8 -4.94 25.29 8.96
N LEU A 9 -4.01 26.09 8.43
CA LEU A 9 -2.60 25.72 8.26
C LEU A 9 -1.99 25.58 9.66
N SER A 10 -2.21 24.43 10.28
CA SER A 10 -1.60 24.12 11.58
C SER A 10 -0.10 23.95 11.43
N SER A 11 0.63 24.80 12.15
CA SER A 11 2.07 24.86 12.32
C SER A 11 2.73 23.49 12.57
N HIS A 12 3.68 23.13 11.70
CA HIS A 12 4.47 21.91 11.80
C HIS A 12 5.57 22.00 12.87
N THR A 13 5.28 21.50 14.06
CA THR A 13 6.28 20.99 15.02
C THR A 13 5.69 19.77 15.74
N GLY A 14 5.66 18.63 15.06
CA GLY A 14 5.21 17.35 15.59
C GLY A 14 5.15 16.31 14.48
N GLY A 15 5.68 15.11 14.70
CA GLY A 15 5.70 14.04 13.68
C GLY A 15 4.32 13.77 13.08
N ASP A 16 4.29 13.29 11.84
CA ASP A 16 3.03 13.04 11.13
C ASP A 16 2.10 12.12 11.92
N GLN A 17 0.99 12.68 12.38
CA GLN A 17 0.00 11.99 13.18
C GLN A 17 -0.94 11.11 12.34
N ARG A 18 -0.78 11.09 11.01
CA ARG A 18 -1.59 10.25 10.12
C ARG A 18 -1.18 8.77 10.19
N ARG A 19 -2.18 7.91 10.02
CA ARG A 19 -2.05 6.44 10.07
C ARG A 19 -1.49 5.90 8.75
N ILE A 20 -1.19 4.62 8.71
CA ILE A 20 -0.91 3.88 7.46
C ILE A 20 -2.07 2.91 7.23
N ALA A 21 -2.51 2.77 5.99
CA ALA A 21 -3.46 1.74 5.61
C ALA A 21 -2.71 0.63 4.86
N PHE A 22 -3.02 -0.63 5.18
CA PHE A 22 -2.58 -1.80 4.45
C PHE A 22 -3.82 -2.48 3.88
N VAL A 23 -4.02 -2.38 2.56
CA VAL A 23 -5.15 -2.95 1.85
C VAL A 23 -4.71 -4.26 1.21
N GLU A 24 -5.36 -5.35 1.58
CA GLU A 24 -4.98 -6.71 1.14
C GLU A 24 -6.11 -7.42 0.40
N ALA A 25 -5.77 -8.06 -0.72
CA ALA A 25 -6.69 -8.90 -1.46
C ALA A 25 -6.83 -10.29 -0.82
N GLN A 26 -8.05 -10.82 -0.77
CA GLN A 26 -8.32 -12.13 -0.19
C GLN A 26 -8.05 -13.31 -1.14
N TRP A 27 -7.90 -13.06 -2.44
CA TRP A 27 -7.42 -14.07 -3.38
C TRP A 27 -5.96 -14.41 -3.08
N HIS A 28 -5.67 -15.70 -2.91
CA HIS A 28 -4.37 -16.21 -2.42
C HIS A 28 -3.96 -15.65 -1.05
N SER A 29 -4.94 -15.43 -0.16
CA SER A 29 -4.74 -14.86 1.18
C SER A 29 -3.67 -15.58 2.00
N ASP A 30 -3.49 -16.89 1.86
CA ASP A 30 -2.44 -17.62 2.56
C ASP A 30 -1.02 -17.12 2.22
N ILE A 31 -0.81 -16.65 0.99
CA ILE A 31 0.43 -16.03 0.51
C ILE A 31 0.44 -14.52 0.80
N VAL A 32 -0.67 -13.81 0.52
CA VAL A 32 -0.78 -12.36 0.71
C VAL A 32 -0.56 -11.98 2.19
N HIS A 33 -1.13 -12.74 3.12
CA HIS A 33 -0.96 -12.50 4.56
C HIS A 33 0.50 -12.60 5.01
N GLN A 34 1.37 -13.34 4.31
CA GLN A 34 2.80 -13.36 4.64
C GLN A 34 3.44 -11.98 4.44
N ALA A 35 3.02 -11.24 3.41
CA ALA A 35 3.48 -9.86 3.22
C ALA A 35 2.91 -8.93 4.30
N ARG A 36 1.63 -9.07 4.66
CA ARG A 36 1.03 -8.31 5.77
C ARG A 36 1.78 -8.54 7.07
N ASP A 37 1.97 -9.79 7.47
CA ASP A 37 2.55 -10.14 8.76
C ASP A 37 4.01 -9.67 8.85
N ALA A 38 4.78 -9.86 7.77
CA ALA A 38 6.14 -9.33 7.69
C ALA A 38 6.18 -7.79 7.67
N PHE A 39 5.26 -7.14 6.96
CA PHE A 39 5.12 -5.68 6.99
C PHE A 39 4.87 -5.18 8.40
N LEU A 40 3.88 -5.73 9.11
CA LEU A 40 3.55 -5.33 10.48
C LEU A 40 4.71 -5.54 11.44
N ALA A 41 5.39 -6.69 11.36
CA ALA A 41 6.56 -6.99 12.19
C ALA A 41 7.73 -6.03 11.93
N GLU A 42 7.99 -5.70 10.66
CA GLU A 42 9.06 -4.77 10.32
C GLU A 42 8.70 -3.31 10.66
N MET A 43 7.44 -2.92 10.55
CA MET A 43 6.98 -1.61 10.99
C MET A 43 7.15 -1.44 12.51
N GLU A 44 6.83 -2.47 13.29
CA GLU A 44 7.08 -2.48 14.74
C GLU A 44 8.57 -2.36 15.06
N ARG A 45 9.43 -3.10 14.35
CA ARG A 45 10.90 -2.99 14.47
C ARG A 45 11.42 -1.58 14.15
N GLN A 46 10.76 -0.87 13.24
CA GLN A 46 11.06 0.52 12.89
C GLN A 46 10.40 1.55 13.82
N GLY A 47 9.72 1.11 14.88
CA GLY A 47 9.10 1.98 15.89
C GLY A 47 7.73 2.52 15.50
N VAL A 48 7.08 1.97 14.47
CA VAL A 48 5.68 2.28 14.15
C VAL A 48 4.77 1.25 14.82
N PRO A 49 4.00 1.63 15.84
CA PRO A 49 3.20 0.68 16.60
C PRO A 49 2.00 0.17 15.79
N ARG A 50 1.57 -1.07 16.07
CA ARG A 50 0.49 -1.76 15.32
C ARG A 50 -0.80 -0.95 15.26
N GLU A 51 -1.10 -0.17 16.29
CA GLU A 51 -2.30 0.67 16.39
C GLU A 51 -2.28 1.83 15.40
N ARG A 52 -1.14 2.13 14.75
CA ARG A 52 -1.01 3.16 13.71
C ARG A 52 -1.26 2.63 12.30
N ILE A 53 -1.50 1.33 12.17
CA ILE A 53 -1.70 0.65 10.90
C ILE A 53 -3.11 0.07 10.86
N ASP A 54 -3.94 0.50 9.92
CA ASP A 54 -5.20 -0.16 9.63
C ASP A 54 -4.98 -1.23 8.57
N VAL A 55 -5.52 -2.42 8.79
CA VAL A 55 -5.53 -3.49 7.77
C VAL A 55 -6.95 -3.61 7.24
N LEU A 56 -7.10 -3.62 5.92
CA LEU A 56 -8.40 -3.70 5.26
C LEU A 56 -8.40 -4.80 4.20
N ASP A 57 -9.30 -5.75 4.36
CA ASP A 57 -9.52 -6.83 3.39
C ASP A 57 -10.38 -6.32 2.23
N VAL A 58 -9.99 -6.70 1.01
CA VAL A 58 -10.82 -6.55 -0.20
C VAL A 58 -10.94 -7.87 -0.93
N PRO A 59 -12.02 -8.12 -1.71
CA PRO A 59 -12.19 -9.39 -2.40
C PRO A 59 -11.02 -9.75 -3.31
N GLY A 60 -10.58 -8.82 -4.17
CA GLY A 60 -9.45 -9.00 -5.07
C GLY A 60 -8.68 -7.72 -5.35
N ALA A 61 -7.65 -7.82 -6.20
CA ALA A 61 -6.78 -6.70 -6.55
C ALA A 61 -7.54 -5.52 -7.19
N PHE A 62 -8.64 -5.81 -7.89
CA PHE A 62 -9.40 -4.82 -8.65
C PHE A 62 -10.15 -3.81 -7.77
N GLU A 63 -10.49 -4.19 -6.54
CA GLU A 63 -11.14 -3.30 -5.57
C GLU A 63 -10.14 -2.36 -4.86
N ILE A 64 -8.84 -2.67 -4.90
CA ILE A 64 -7.80 -1.93 -4.18
C ILE A 64 -7.77 -0.44 -4.58
N PRO A 65 -7.75 -0.04 -5.87
CA PRO A 65 -7.64 1.37 -6.24
C PRO A 65 -8.76 2.24 -5.68
N LEU A 66 -10.00 1.74 -5.65
CA LEU A 66 -11.12 2.50 -5.08
C LEU A 66 -10.97 2.70 -3.57
N HIS A 67 -10.56 1.66 -2.85
CA HIS A 67 -10.31 1.75 -1.41
C HIS A 67 -9.15 2.69 -1.12
N ALA A 68 -8.03 2.55 -1.85
CA ALA A 68 -6.86 3.41 -1.73
C ALA A 68 -7.20 4.90 -1.95
N LYS A 69 -7.99 5.21 -3.00
CA LYS A 69 -8.48 6.57 -3.25
C LYS A 69 -9.25 7.14 -2.06
N ARG A 70 -10.23 6.38 -1.53
CA ARG A 70 -11.05 6.84 -0.41
C ARG A 70 -10.26 7.02 0.87
N LEU A 71 -9.29 6.14 1.12
CA LEU A 71 -8.36 6.25 2.26
C LEU A 71 -7.51 7.51 2.13
N ALA A 72 -6.88 7.74 0.98
CA ALA A 72 -6.07 8.93 0.70
C ALA A 72 -6.87 10.23 0.89
N GLN A 73 -8.06 10.31 0.30
CA GLN A 73 -8.92 11.50 0.36
C GLN A 73 -9.50 11.78 1.76
N SER A 74 -9.44 10.81 2.69
CA SER A 74 -9.92 11.02 4.06
C SER A 74 -9.04 11.97 4.87
N GLY A 75 -7.81 12.24 4.44
CA GLY A 75 -6.81 13.02 5.19
C GLY A 75 -6.23 12.31 6.42
N ARG A 76 -6.70 11.09 6.74
CA ARG A 76 -6.27 10.35 7.95
C ARG A 76 -5.00 9.52 7.76
N TYR A 77 -4.56 9.32 6.51
CA TYR A 77 -3.48 8.40 6.17
C TYR A 77 -2.29 9.11 5.53
N ALA A 78 -1.09 8.76 5.98
CA ALA A 78 0.18 9.23 5.43
C ALA A 78 0.59 8.40 4.20
N ALA A 79 0.17 7.14 4.14
CA ALA A 79 0.43 6.22 3.04
C ALA A 79 -0.62 5.12 2.97
N VAL A 80 -0.77 4.54 1.79
CA VAL A 80 -1.57 3.32 1.56
C VAL A 80 -0.65 2.26 0.95
N VAL A 81 -0.53 1.11 1.59
CA VAL A 81 0.13 -0.08 1.06
C VAL A 81 -0.91 -0.98 0.44
N CYS A 82 -0.68 -1.40 -0.79
CA CYS A 82 -1.64 -2.12 -1.63
C CYS A 82 -1.06 -3.50 -1.95
N CYS A 83 -1.62 -4.58 -1.39
CA CYS A 83 -1.06 -5.91 -1.50
C CYS A 83 -2.03 -6.89 -2.18
N ALA A 84 -1.53 -7.60 -3.19
CA ALA A 84 -2.26 -8.68 -3.84
C ALA A 84 -1.30 -9.60 -4.59
N LEU A 85 -1.77 -10.82 -4.86
CA LEU A 85 -1.13 -11.75 -5.79
C LEU A 85 -2.04 -11.95 -6.99
N VAL A 86 -1.59 -11.53 -8.17
CA VAL A 86 -2.35 -11.66 -9.42
C VAL A 86 -1.62 -12.64 -10.33
N VAL A 87 -2.17 -13.84 -10.50
CA VAL A 87 -1.51 -14.96 -11.18
C VAL A 87 -2.21 -15.34 -12.46
N ASP A 88 -1.45 -15.98 -13.36
CA ASP A 88 -2.03 -16.64 -14.52
C ASP A 88 -2.73 -17.94 -14.12
N GLY A 89 -4.06 -17.95 -14.19
CA GLY A 89 -4.87 -19.16 -13.98
C GLY A 89 -5.05 -20.01 -15.24
N GLY A 90 -4.47 -19.62 -16.38
CA GLY A 90 -4.56 -20.36 -17.64
C GLY A 90 -5.88 -20.21 -18.42
N ILE A 91 -6.83 -19.42 -17.90
CA ILE A 91 -8.15 -19.22 -18.52
C ILE A 91 -8.34 -17.76 -18.97
N TYR A 92 -8.03 -16.81 -18.09
CA TYR A 92 -8.27 -15.38 -18.32
C TYR A 92 -6.97 -14.59 -18.26
N ARG A 93 -6.97 -13.42 -18.91
CA ARG A 93 -5.81 -12.53 -18.97
C ARG A 93 -5.66 -11.72 -17.70
N HIS A 94 -4.93 -12.29 -16.74
CA HIS A 94 -4.56 -11.67 -15.47
C HIS A 94 -3.82 -10.33 -15.63
N GLU A 95 -3.05 -10.17 -16.72
CA GLU A 95 -2.31 -8.96 -17.09
C GLU A 95 -3.20 -7.72 -17.16
N PHE A 96 -4.43 -7.85 -17.64
CA PHE A 96 -5.37 -6.72 -17.73
C PHE A 96 -5.73 -6.18 -16.35
N VAL A 97 -5.98 -7.08 -15.40
CA VAL A 97 -6.29 -6.70 -14.01
C VAL A 97 -5.07 -6.05 -13.39
N ALA A 98 -3.91 -6.71 -13.47
CA ALA A 98 -2.70 -6.20 -12.84
C ALA A 98 -2.24 -4.85 -13.40
N ASN A 99 -2.19 -4.71 -14.73
CA ASN A 99 -1.80 -3.45 -15.37
C ASN A 99 -2.78 -2.33 -14.99
N THR A 100 -4.08 -2.61 -15.01
CA THR A 100 -5.10 -1.64 -14.58
C THR A 100 -4.85 -1.22 -13.14
N VAL A 101 -4.69 -2.16 -12.21
CA VAL A 101 -4.50 -1.84 -10.78
C VAL A 101 -3.25 -1.01 -10.57
N VAL A 102 -2.09 -1.43 -11.08
CA VAL A 102 -0.82 -0.73 -10.89
C VAL A 102 -0.84 0.67 -11.52
N SER A 103 -1.36 0.80 -12.75
CA SER A 103 -1.49 2.11 -13.40
C SER A 103 -2.43 3.03 -12.62
N ARG A 104 -3.57 2.52 -12.13
CA ARG A 104 -4.50 3.33 -11.33
C ARG A 104 -3.91 3.76 -9.98
N LEU A 105 -3.12 2.92 -9.32
CA LEU A 105 -2.43 3.33 -8.09
C LEU A 105 -1.42 4.46 -8.34
N MET A 106 -0.75 4.45 -9.50
CA MET A 106 0.13 5.54 -9.91
C MET A 106 -0.67 6.83 -10.19
N ASP A 107 -1.75 6.75 -10.97
CA ASP A 107 -2.60 7.92 -11.24
C ASP A 107 -3.12 8.53 -9.92
N LEU A 108 -3.60 7.69 -9.01
CA LEU A 108 -4.24 8.13 -7.77
C LEU A 108 -3.27 8.73 -6.76
N GLN A 109 -2.05 8.21 -6.64
CA GLN A 109 -1.07 8.84 -5.74
C GLN A 109 -0.64 10.22 -6.25
N LEU A 110 -0.53 10.39 -7.57
CA LEU A 110 -0.26 11.70 -8.18
C LEU A 110 -1.46 12.65 -8.02
N GLU A 111 -2.68 12.15 -8.14
CA GLU A 111 -3.93 12.92 -7.94
C GLU A 111 -4.08 13.39 -6.48
N THR A 112 -3.82 12.51 -5.52
CA THR A 112 -4.14 12.74 -4.10
C THR A 112 -2.97 13.27 -3.28
N GLY A 113 -1.74 13.17 -3.79
CA GLY A 113 -0.52 13.49 -3.03
C GLY A 113 -0.21 12.51 -1.89
N VAL A 114 -0.99 11.44 -1.72
CA VAL A 114 -0.74 10.40 -0.71
C VAL A 114 -0.06 9.21 -1.40
N PRO A 115 1.14 8.80 -0.95
CA PRO A 115 1.86 7.69 -1.57
C PRO A 115 1.08 6.38 -1.48
N MET A 116 1.00 5.68 -2.61
CA MET A 116 0.37 4.36 -2.73
C MET A 116 1.44 3.33 -3.12
N LEU A 117 1.88 2.54 -2.16
CA LEU A 117 2.93 1.54 -2.35
C LEU A 117 2.33 0.25 -2.91
N SER A 118 2.87 -0.22 -4.03
CA SER A 118 2.42 -1.46 -4.65
C SER A 118 3.24 -2.66 -4.16
N ALA A 119 2.56 -3.56 -3.46
CA ALA A 119 2.90 -4.97 -3.29
C ALA A 119 1.88 -5.85 -4.05
N VAL A 120 1.38 -5.35 -5.18
CA VAL A 120 0.55 -6.10 -6.13
C VAL A 120 1.49 -6.84 -7.07
N LEU A 121 1.73 -8.12 -6.80
CA LEU A 121 2.75 -8.91 -7.50
C LEU A 121 2.13 -9.81 -8.58
N THR A 122 2.72 -9.75 -9.77
CA THR A 122 2.39 -10.57 -10.93
C THR A 122 3.58 -11.43 -11.34
N PRO A 123 3.68 -12.67 -10.85
CA PRO A 123 4.76 -13.55 -11.26
C PRO A 123 4.62 -13.97 -12.73
N HIS A 124 5.75 -14.11 -13.43
CA HIS A 124 5.76 -14.68 -14.79
C HIS A 124 5.22 -16.11 -14.84
N HIS A 125 5.48 -16.88 -13.78
CA HIS A 125 5.00 -18.25 -13.65
C HIS A 125 4.46 -18.47 -12.25
N PHE A 126 3.23 -18.94 -12.18
CA PHE A 126 2.61 -19.43 -10.95
C PHE A 126 1.80 -20.67 -11.30
N HIS A 127 1.97 -21.71 -10.50
CA HIS A 127 1.22 -22.94 -10.63
C HIS A 127 0.80 -23.32 -9.22
N GLU A 128 -0.38 -23.92 -9.04
CA GLU A 128 -0.89 -24.22 -7.71
C GLU A 128 -0.16 -25.39 -7.01
N HIS A 129 0.89 -25.96 -7.62
CA HIS A 129 1.67 -27.02 -7.00
C HIS A 129 2.54 -26.53 -5.84
N VAL A 130 2.92 -27.48 -4.98
CA VAL A 130 3.57 -27.24 -3.68
C VAL A 130 4.80 -26.32 -3.79
N GLU A 131 5.69 -26.55 -4.75
CA GLU A 131 6.94 -25.78 -4.86
C GLU A 131 6.71 -24.28 -5.09
N HIS A 132 5.81 -23.91 -6.00
CA HIS A 132 5.50 -22.50 -6.26
C HIS A 132 4.79 -21.87 -5.07
N ARG A 133 3.81 -22.56 -4.49
CA ARG A 133 3.13 -22.06 -3.28
C ARG A 133 4.12 -21.80 -2.15
N LYS A 134 5.04 -22.74 -1.89
CA LYS A 134 6.09 -22.59 -0.87
C LYS A 134 7.03 -21.43 -1.16
N TYR A 135 7.47 -21.30 -2.41
CA TYR A 135 8.32 -20.19 -2.83
C TYR A 135 7.64 -18.85 -2.61
N PHE A 136 6.43 -18.66 -3.14
CA PHE A 136 5.72 -17.38 -3.04
C PHE A 136 5.29 -17.06 -1.61
N HIS A 137 4.94 -18.06 -0.80
CA HIS A 137 4.69 -17.88 0.62
C HIS A 137 5.92 -17.29 1.34
N GLN A 138 7.13 -17.80 1.08
CA GLN A 138 8.36 -17.25 1.66
C GLN A 138 8.73 -15.89 1.05
N HIS A 139 8.55 -15.75 -0.26
CA HIS A 139 8.92 -14.53 -0.98
C HIS A 139 8.02 -13.35 -0.61
N PHE A 140 6.73 -13.57 -0.35
CA PHE A 140 5.82 -12.51 0.09
C PHE A 140 6.22 -11.95 1.45
N ALA A 141 6.78 -12.75 2.36
CA ALA A 141 7.35 -12.20 3.61
C ALA A 141 8.49 -11.21 3.33
N VAL A 142 9.40 -11.53 2.39
CA VAL A 142 10.46 -10.61 1.95
C VAL A 142 9.86 -9.32 1.38
N LYS A 143 8.83 -9.44 0.54
CA LYS A 143 8.15 -8.31 -0.10
C LYS A 143 7.40 -7.43 0.91
N GLY A 144 6.84 -8.04 1.96
CA GLY A 144 6.24 -7.33 3.09
C GLY A 144 7.26 -6.45 3.83
N THR A 145 8.44 -7.02 4.14
CA THR A 145 9.55 -6.28 4.75
C THR A 145 10.04 -5.13 3.85
N GLU A 146 10.23 -5.39 2.56
CA GLU A 146 10.60 -4.34 1.58
C GLU A 146 9.55 -3.23 1.52
N ALA A 147 8.26 -3.58 1.53
CA ALA A 147 7.17 -2.61 1.55
C ALA A 147 7.16 -1.76 2.82
N ALA A 148 7.53 -2.32 3.98
CA ALA A 148 7.66 -1.57 5.24
C ALA A 148 8.80 -0.56 5.16
N HIS A 149 9.98 -0.95 4.67
CA HIS A 149 11.09 -0.04 4.46
C HIS A 149 10.73 1.08 3.48
N ALA A 150 10.14 0.73 2.34
CA ALA A 150 9.71 1.70 1.35
C ALA A 150 8.67 2.67 1.94
N CYS A 151 7.71 2.18 2.73
CA CYS A 151 6.67 3.02 3.32
C CYS A 151 7.25 4.10 4.24
N VAL A 152 8.12 3.70 5.18
CA VAL A 152 8.78 4.63 6.11
C VAL A 152 9.66 5.63 5.35
N GLN A 153 10.46 5.14 4.40
CA GLN A 153 11.36 5.99 3.61
C GLN A 153 10.60 7.01 2.75
N THR A 154 9.51 6.60 2.10
CA THR A 154 8.69 7.50 1.28
C THR A 154 8.02 8.57 2.13
N ILE A 155 7.44 8.22 3.27
CA ILE A 155 6.82 9.19 4.19
C ILE A 155 7.87 10.22 4.65
N ALA A 156 9.02 9.76 5.12
CA ALA A 156 10.10 10.65 5.57
C ALA A 156 10.65 11.52 4.44
N GLY A 157 10.78 10.97 3.22
CA GLY A 157 11.22 11.68 2.04
C GLY A 157 10.27 12.81 1.63
N LEU A 158 8.96 12.56 1.65
CA LEU A 158 7.95 13.58 1.35
C LEU A 158 7.91 14.68 2.41
N GLN A 159 7.98 14.33 3.70
CA GLN A 159 8.08 15.33 4.78
C GLN A 159 9.30 16.24 4.63
N ARG A 160 10.44 15.66 4.24
CA ARG A 160 11.66 16.43 3.96
C ARG A 160 11.49 17.33 2.74
N LEU A 161 10.82 16.85 1.69
CA LEU A 161 10.51 17.65 0.50
C LEU A 161 9.61 18.84 0.86
N ASP A 162 8.54 18.61 1.63
CA ASP A 162 7.63 19.66 2.07
C ASP A 162 8.36 20.72 2.91
N ALA A 163 9.24 20.30 3.82
CA ALA A 163 10.06 21.21 4.61
C ALA A 163 11.02 22.06 3.76
N LEU A 164 11.57 21.51 2.66
CA LEU A 164 12.41 22.26 1.72
C LEU A 164 11.59 23.26 0.89
N LEU A 165 10.35 22.91 0.52
CA LEU A 165 9.48 23.78 -0.27
C LEU A 165 8.83 24.91 0.56
N ALA A 166 8.77 24.74 1.88
CA ALA A 166 8.24 25.72 2.82
C ALA A 166 9.30 26.73 3.34
N ALA A 167 10.58 26.49 3.07
CA ALA A 167 11.71 27.35 3.45
C ALA A 167 11.95 28.46 2.42
#